data_AF-A0A523NSD6-F1
#
_entry.id   AF-A0A523NSD6-F1
#
_cell.length_a   1.000
_cell.length_b   1.000
_cell.length_c   1.000
_cell.angle_alpha   90.00
_cell.angle_beta   90.00
_cell.angle_gamma   90.00
#
_symmetry.space_group_name_H-M   'P 1'
#
loop_
_entity.id
_entity.type
_entity.pdbx_description
1 polymer ?
#
loop_
_entity_poly.entity_id
_entity_poly.type
_entity_poly.pdbx_seq_one_letter_code
_entity_poly.pdbx_strand_id
1 'polypeptide(L)'
;MGDDSKDHNRADAELFRGAMKGVRRLSSDNLVVRKTPPAPTPTQSRRDIDAVLIEMASGKSCVDGLQYGDDDAYHRPSVSHSVMRKLRRGKFSVQAEFDLHGLSVAA
;
A
#
# COMPACT_ATOMS: atom_id res chain seq x y z
N MET A 1 -63.00 16.90 5.40
CA MET A 1 -62.98 15.45 5.09
C MET A 1 -61.61 14.90 5.43
N GLY A 2 -61.45 14.15 6.51
CA GLY A 2 -60.13 13.62 6.89
C GLY A 2 -60.06 12.80 8.17
N ASP A 3 -61.17 12.21 8.63
CA ASP A 3 -61.23 11.51 9.93
C ASP A 3 -61.47 9.99 9.79
N ASP A 4 -62.23 9.55 8.77
CA ASP A 4 -62.67 8.16 8.63
C ASP A 4 -61.53 7.12 8.42
N SER A 5 -60.36 7.55 7.93
CA SER A 5 -59.27 6.61 7.57
C SER A 5 -58.53 6.02 8.77
N LYS A 6 -58.50 6.70 9.93
CA LYS A 6 -57.79 6.20 11.12
C LYS A 6 -58.60 5.14 11.87
N ASP A 7 -59.92 5.27 11.84
CA ASP A 7 -60.82 4.37 12.56
C ASP A 7 -60.90 3.00 11.89
N HIS A 8 -60.86 2.94 10.55
CA HIS A 8 -60.77 1.67 9.82
C HIS A 8 -59.48 0.91 10.15
N ASN A 9 -58.34 1.59 10.22
CA ASN A 9 -57.06 0.95 10.55
C ASN A 9 -57.04 0.42 12.00
N ARG A 10 -57.72 1.10 12.92
CA ARG A 10 -57.85 0.64 14.31
C ARG A 10 -58.81 -0.54 14.43
N ALA A 11 -59.95 -0.49 13.75
CA ALA A 11 -60.93 -1.58 13.72
C ALA A 11 -60.33 -2.86 13.08
N ASP A 12 -59.59 -2.72 11.98
CA ASP A 12 -58.89 -3.85 11.35
C ASP A 12 -57.79 -4.42 12.24
N ALA A 13 -57.05 -3.58 12.96
CA ALA A 13 -56.05 -4.03 13.92
C ALA A 13 -56.68 -4.79 15.09
N GLU A 14 -57.87 -4.38 15.55
CA GLU A 14 -58.63 -5.06 16.60
C GLU A 14 -59.18 -6.41 16.11
N LEU A 15 -59.71 -6.47 14.89
CA LEU A 15 -60.15 -7.71 14.24
C LEU A 15 -59.01 -8.72 14.08
N PHE A 16 -57.84 -8.25 13.63
CA PHE A 16 -56.64 -9.07 13.47
C PHE A 16 -56.15 -9.63 14.82
N ARG A 17 -56.12 -8.81 15.87
CA ARG A 17 -55.73 -9.24 17.23
C ARG A 17 -56.70 -10.27 17.80
N GLY A 18 -57.99 -10.14 17.49
CA GLY A 18 -59.02 -11.13 17.85
C GLY A 18 -58.79 -12.47 17.15
N ALA A 19 -58.54 -12.44 15.84
CA ALA A 19 -58.27 -13.65 15.04
C ALA A 19 -56.99 -14.40 15.47
N MET A 20 -55.98 -13.66 15.95
CA MET A 20 -54.70 -14.22 16.41
C MET A 20 -54.71 -14.70 17.88
N LYS A 21 -55.86 -14.61 18.57
CA LYS A 21 -55.98 -15.00 19.99
C LYS A 21 -55.82 -16.53 20.14
N GLY A 22 -54.82 -16.97 20.90
CA GLY A 22 -54.51 -18.38 21.12
C GLY A 22 -53.37 -18.93 20.24
N VAL A 23 -52.79 -18.12 19.35
CA VAL A 23 -51.64 -18.53 18.55
C VAL A 23 -50.38 -18.50 19.42
N ARG A 24 -49.64 -19.61 19.44
CA ARG A 24 -48.32 -19.69 20.07
C ARG A 24 -47.29 -19.06 19.13
N ARG A 25 -46.71 -17.92 19.52
CA ARG A 25 -45.64 -17.28 18.76
C ARG A 25 -44.42 -18.21 18.72
N LEU A 26 -43.95 -18.54 17.52
CA LEU A 26 -42.71 -19.28 17.36
C LEU A 26 -41.55 -18.34 17.65
N SER A 27 -40.64 -18.76 18.53
CA SER A 27 -39.37 -18.07 18.76
C SER A 27 -38.52 -18.22 17.50
N SER A 28 -38.36 -17.16 16.73
CA SER A 28 -37.39 -17.11 15.64
C SER A 28 -36.01 -16.82 16.23
N ASP A 29 -35.33 -17.84 16.71
CA ASP A 29 -33.94 -17.73 17.20
C ASP A 29 -32.90 -18.03 16.09
N ASN A 30 -33.29 -17.74 14.84
CA ASN A 30 -32.40 -17.91 13.68
C ASN A 30 -31.49 -16.68 13.52
N LEU A 31 -30.83 -16.27 14.59
CA LEU A 31 -29.73 -15.33 14.47
C LEU A 31 -28.50 -16.16 14.07
N VAL A 32 -28.25 -16.28 12.76
CA VAL A 32 -26.97 -16.79 12.27
C VAL A 32 -25.91 -15.76 12.67
N VAL A 33 -25.29 -15.98 13.83
CA VAL A 33 -24.14 -15.20 14.28
C VAL A 33 -22.99 -15.53 13.32
N ARG A 34 -22.89 -14.77 12.23
CA ARG A 34 -21.72 -14.83 11.37
C ARG A 34 -20.54 -14.38 12.22
N LYS A 35 -19.60 -15.31 12.48
CA LYS A 35 -18.35 -14.97 13.15
C LYS A 35 -17.68 -13.86 12.34
N THR A 36 -17.32 -12.78 13.02
CA THR A 36 -16.56 -11.69 12.42
C THR A 36 -15.28 -12.29 11.81
N PRO A 37 -15.03 -12.10 10.50
CA PRO A 37 -13.82 -12.60 9.89
C PRO A 37 -12.60 -11.96 10.55
N PRO A 38 -11.46 -12.66 10.62
CA PRO A 38 -10.23 -12.09 11.15
C PRO A 38 -9.81 -10.87 10.33
N ALA A 39 -9.11 -9.93 10.98
CA ALA A 39 -8.59 -8.76 10.30
C ALA A 39 -7.68 -9.17 9.12
N PRO A 40 -7.80 -8.49 7.97
CA PRO A 40 -6.94 -8.78 6.81
C PRO A 40 -5.48 -8.54 7.19
N THR A 41 -4.62 -9.52 6.89
CA THR A 41 -3.18 -9.40 7.11
C THR A 41 -2.50 -9.09 5.77
N PRO A 42 -1.63 -8.07 5.67
CA PRO A 42 -0.97 -7.68 4.43
C PRO A 42 0.18 -8.64 4.09
N THR A 43 -0.17 -9.88 3.72
CA THR A 43 0.82 -10.93 3.45
C THR A 43 1.68 -10.63 2.22
N GLN A 44 1.14 -9.93 1.22
CA GLN A 44 1.91 -9.54 0.03
C GLN A 44 2.97 -8.50 0.38
N SER A 45 2.60 -7.41 1.06
CA SER A 45 3.56 -6.37 1.45
C SER A 45 4.70 -6.91 2.32
N ARG A 46 4.42 -7.88 3.20
CA ARG A 46 5.47 -8.55 3.99
C ARG A 46 6.43 -9.35 3.11
N ARG A 47 5.89 -10.13 2.15
CA ARG A 47 6.70 -10.89 1.19
C ARG A 47 7.55 -9.97 0.32
N ASP A 48 7.01 -8.82 -0.09
CA ASP A 48 7.74 -7.85 -0.91
C ASP A 48 8.92 -7.27 -0.13
N ILE A 49 8.72 -6.92 1.15
CA ILE A 49 9.80 -6.45 2.04
C ILE A 49 10.88 -7.53 2.22
N ASP A 50 10.48 -8.77 2.51
CA ASP A 50 11.43 -9.88 2.69
C ASP A 50 12.22 -10.15 1.40
N ALA A 51 11.57 -10.05 0.24
CA ALA A 51 12.22 -10.20 -1.06
C ALA A 51 13.26 -9.11 -1.32
N VAL A 52 12.95 -7.85 -0.99
CA VAL A 52 13.89 -6.72 -1.09
C VAL A 52 15.12 -6.95 -0.20
N LEU A 53 14.93 -7.41 1.03
CA LEU A 53 16.04 -7.70 1.94
C LEU A 53 16.96 -8.81 1.40
N ILE A 54 16.38 -9.87 0.84
CA ILE A 54 17.14 -10.95 0.19
C ILE A 54 17.88 -10.43 -1.04
N GLU A 55 17.23 -9.61 -1.87
CA GLU A 55 17.82 -9.02 -3.07
C GLU A 55 19.03 -8.14 -2.73
N MET A 56 18.87 -7.23 -1.77
CA MET A 56 19.95 -6.37 -1.26
C MET A 56 21.12 -7.19 -0.71
N ALA A 57 20.84 -8.23 0.09
CA ALA A 57 21.88 -9.10 0.65
C ALA A 57 22.58 -9.97 -0.40
N SER A 58 21.87 -10.35 -1.48
CA SER A 58 22.41 -11.21 -2.54
C SER A 58 23.41 -10.51 -3.46
N GLY A 59 23.52 -9.18 -3.40
CA GLY A 59 24.52 -8.42 -4.15
C GLY A 59 24.40 -8.57 -5.67
N LYS A 60 23.23 -8.99 -6.19
CA LYS A 60 22.93 -8.97 -7.63
C LYS A 60 22.67 -7.52 -8.07
N SER A 61 23.63 -6.64 -7.86
CA SER A 61 23.71 -5.42 -8.63
C SER A 61 23.89 -5.86 -10.07
N CYS A 62 22.85 -5.71 -10.88
CA CYS A 62 22.96 -5.65 -12.33
C CYS A 62 23.91 -4.49 -12.68
N VAL A 63 25.21 -4.72 -12.55
CA VAL A 63 26.28 -3.86 -13.08
C VAL A 63 26.38 -3.96 -14.59
N ASP A 64 25.47 -4.70 -15.23
CA ASP A 64 25.34 -4.74 -16.67
C ASP A 64 24.33 -3.68 -17.09
N GLY A 65 24.83 -2.46 -17.27
CA GLY A 65 24.04 -1.35 -17.80
C GLY A 65 23.88 -0.16 -16.86
N LEU A 66 24.92 0.23 -16.11
CA LEU A 66 25.04 1.63 -15.67
C LEU A 66 25.31 2.50 -16.93
N GLN A 67 24.28 2.63 -17.73
CA GLN A 67 24.16 3.51 -18.88
C GLN A 67 23.04 4.49 -18.54
N TYR A 68 23.28 5.32 -17.53
CA TYR A 68 22.41 6.44 -17.21
C TYR A 68 23.27 7.59 -16.69
N GLY A 69 23.26 8.71 -17.43
CA GLY A 69 23.62 10.03 -16.94
C GLY A 69 25.10 10.44 -17.03
N ASP A 70 25.71 10.42 -18.22
CA ASP A 70 26.96 11.15 -18.48
C ASP A 70 26.66 12.54 -19.12
N ASP A 71 25.48 13.13 -18.87
CA ASP A 71 25.10 14.41 -19.50
C ASP A 71 25.95 15.59 -18.97
N ASP A 72 26.62 15.43 -17.81
CA ASP A 72 27.51 16.44 -17.18
C ASP A 72 28.95 15.93 -16.93
N ALA A 73 29.47 15.02 -17.76
CA ALA A 73 30.84 14.50 -17.60
C ALA A 73 31.88 15.31 -18.39
N TYR A 74 32.73 16.08 -17.68
CA TYR A 74 33.90 16.71 -18.28
C TYR A 74 35.11 15.76 -18.30
N HIS A 75 35.82 15.69 -19.43
CA HIS A 75 37.15 15.09 -19.49
C HIS A 75 38.11 16.00 -20.27
N ARG A 76 39.38 15.99 -19.88
CA ARG A 76 40.41 16.78 -20.55
C ARG A 76 40.92 16.02 -21.79
N PRO A 77 41.12 16.68 -22.96
CA PRO A 77 41.53 15.99 -24.19
C PRO A 77 42.87 15.25 -24.10
N SER A 78 43.77 15.67 -23.21
CA SER A 78 45.06 15.02 -22.97
C SER A 78 44.95 13.70 -22.19
N VAL A 79 43.77 13.37 -21.66
CA VAL A 79 43.54 12.16 -20.85
C VAL A 79 42.89 11.08 -21.70
N SER A 80 43.48 9.89 -21.70
CA SER A 80 42.96 8.76 -22.46
C SER A 80 41.58 8.31 -21.96
N HIS A 81 40.67 7.98 -22.89
CA HIS A 81 39.39 7.33 -22.59
C HIS A 81 39.54 6.05 -21.76
N SER A 82 40.68 5.34 -21.87
CA SER A 82 40.95 4.15 -21.07
C SER A 82 41.04 4.47 -19.57
N VAL A 83 41.58 5.64 -19.22
CA VAL A 83 41.65 6.12 -17.83
C VAL A 83 40.24 6.41 -17.32
N MET A 84 39.42 7.12 -18.09
CA MET A 84 38.02 7.40 -17.72
C MET A 84 37.22 6.11 -17.53
N ARG A 85 37.41 5.11 -18.39
CA ARG A 85 36.77 3.80 -18.26
C ARG A 85 37.21 3.05 -17.00
N LYS A 86 38.49 3.16 -16.61
CA LYS A 86 39.00 2.56 -15.36
C LYS A 86 38.47 3.26 -14.12
N LEU A 87 38.38 4.60 -14.14
CA LEU A 87 37.76 5.40 -13.07
C LEU A 87 36.30 4.98 -12.85
N ARG A 88 35.47 4.95 -13.91
CA ARG A 88 34.06 4.51 -13.82
C ARG A 88 33.88 3.09 -13.29
N ARG A 89 34.83 2.20 -13.58
CA ARG A 89 34.82 0.80 -13.11
C ARG A 89 35.39 0.61 -11.71
N GLY A 90 35.71 1.70 -11.00
CA GLY A 90 36.28 1.63 -9.65
C GLY A 90 37.66 0.96 -9.59
N LYS A 91 38.44 1.01 -10.69
CA LYS A 91 39.77 0.39 -10.74
C LYS A 91 40.86 1.24 -10.08
N PHE A 92 40.52 2.44 -9.64
CA PHE A 92 41.38 3.31 -8.86
C PHE A 92 40.80 3.46 -7.46
N SER A 93 41.66 3.36 -6.44
CA SER A 93 41.26 3.60 -5.05
C SER A 93 41.02 5.09 -4.81
N VAL A 94 40.00 5.42 -4.02
CA VAL A 94 39.74 6.78 -3.57
C VAL A 94 40.83 7.17 -2.55
N GLN A 95 41.49 8.30 -2.79
CA GLN A 95 42.53 8.82 -1.88
C GLN A 95 42.01 9.95 -0.98
N ALA A 96 40.99 10.68 -1.45
CA ALA A 96 40.37 11.80 -0.75
C ALA A 96 38.93 11.95 -1.24
N GLU A 97 38.08 12.43 -0.34
CA GLU A 97 36.66 12.71 -0.59
C GLU A 97 36.34 14.09 -0.02
N PHE A 98 35.54 14.86 -0.74
CA PHE A 98 35.11 16.20 -0.34
C PHE A 98 33.59 16.25 -0.33
N ASP A 99 33.01 16.49 0.84
CA ASP A 99 31.58 16.72 0.99
C ASP A 99 31.28 18.23 0.92
N LEU A 100 30.43 18.62 -0.03
CA LEU A 100 30.03 20.01 -0.26
C LEU A 100 28.61 20.30 0.21
N HIS A 101 27.90 19.32 0.79
CA HIS A 101 26.53 19.54 1.24
C HIS A 101 26.47 20.61 2.33
N GLY A 102 25.56 21.58 2.17
CA GLY A 102 25.39 22.69 3.12
C GLY A 102 26.39 23.83 2.99
N LEU A 103 27.38 23.73 2.10
CA LEU A 103 28.26 24.86 1.77
C LEU A 103 27.56 25.78 0.76
N SER A 104 27.69 27.09 0.99
CA SER A 104 27.25 28.12 0.05
C SER A 104 28.47 28.84 -0.53
N VAL A 105 28.33 29.37 -1.73
CA VAL A 105 29.37 30.21 -2.33
C VAL A 105 29.43 31.52 -1.54
N ALA A 106 30.63 31.90 -1.10
CA ALA A 106 30.84 33.21 -0.51
C ALA A 106 30.50 34.29 -1.55
N ALA A 107 29.64 35.23 -1.16
CA ALA A 107 29.17 36.32 -2.02
C ALA A 107 30.28 37.29 -2.41
#